data_AF-A0A1F3XZY7-F1
#
_entry.id   AF-A0A1F3XZY7-F1
#
_cell.length_a   1.000
_cell.length_b   1.000
_cell.length_c   1.000
_cell.angle_alpha   90.00
_cell.angle_beta   90.00
_cell.angle_gamma   90.00
#
_symmetry.space_group_name_H-M   'P 1'
#
loop_
_entity.id
_entity.type
_entity.pdbx_description
1 polymer ?
#
loop_
_entity_poly.entity_id
_entity_poly.type
_entity_poly.pdbx_seq_one_letter_code
_entity_poly.pdbx_strand_id
1 'polypeptide(L)'
;MEADIVRGFLINKTGRGDVGHEEGIFTGKLLDSFGVLELISFLEDEFGIEIDTTRHELSEFDTIDGIVALIKKLRADLRNVQA
;
A
#
# COMPACT_ATOMS: atom_id res chain seq x y z
N MET A 1 -4.08 11.95 -4.16
CA MET A 1 -4.74 11.84 -2.84
C MET A 1 -4.34 10.55 -2.16
N GLU A 2 -4.67 9.37 -2.68
CA GLU A 2 -4.24 8.10 -2.07
C GLU A 2 -2.72 7.97 -2.05
N ALA A 3 -2.05 8.31 -3.16
CA ALA A 3 -0.59 8.31 -3.24
C ALA A 3 0.07 9.22 -2.19
N ASP A 4 -0.54 10.36 -1.87
CA ASP A 4 -0.01 11.31 -0.88
C ASP A 4 -0.10 10.76 0.54
N ILE A 5 -1.19 10.04 0.84
CA ILE A 5 -1.40 9.35 2.13
C ILE A 5 -0.35 8.24 2.30
N VAL A 6 -0.21 7.38 1.28
CA VAL A 6 0.78 6.30 1.29
C VAL A 6 2.20 6.86 1.38
N ARG A 7 2.53 7.89 0.61
CA ARG A 7 3.83 8.56 0.68
C ARG A 7 4.10 9.12 2.07
N GLY A 8 3.11 9.78 2.69
CA GLY A 8 3.22 10.34 4.03
C GLY A 8 3.54 9.27 5.08
N PHE A 9 2.85 8.12 5.01
CA PHE A 9 3.15 6.98 5.87
C PHE A 9 4.60 6.48 5.67
N LEU A 10 5.04 6.30 4.42
CA LEU A 10 6.38 5.81 4.11
C LEU A 10 7.47 6.78 4.57
N ILE A 11 7.28 8.09 4.37
CA ILE A 11 8.19 9.14 4.87
C ILE A 11 8.31 9.06 6.40
N ASN A 12 7.19 8.97 7.11
CA ASN A 12 7.18 8.87 8.57
C ASN A 12 7.87 7.58 9.06
N LYS A 13 7.64 6.45 8.38
CA LYS A 13 8.20 5.16 8.78
C LYS A 13 9.70 5.04 8.48
N THR A 14 10.14 5.58 7.35
CA THR A 14 11.54 5.45 6.88
C THR A 14 12.44 6.59 7.34
N GLY A 15 11.87 7.72 7.79
CA GLY A 15 12.61 8.93 8.13
C GLY A 15 13.21 9.65 6.91
N ARG A 16 12.82 9.27 5.69
CA ARG A 16 13.30 9.89 4.44
C ARG A 16 12.52 11.17 4.13
N GLY A 17 13.18 12.13 3.49
CA GLY A 17 12.52 13.36 3.05
C GLY A 17 11.59 13.19 1.84
N ASP A 18 11.80 12.14 1.03
CA ASP A 18 10.94 11.81 -0.11
C ASP A 18 11.03 10.32 -0.49
N VAL A 19 9.96 9.82 -1.10
CA VAL A 19 9.81 8.46 -1.65
C VAL A 19 9.17 8.55 -3.03
N GLY A 20 9.82 7.96 -4.03
CA GLY A 20 9.36 7.99 -5.42
C GLY A 20 8.12 7.12 -5.67
N HIS A 21 7.33 7.47 -6.68
CA HIS A 21 6.12 6.71 -7.05
C HIS A 21 6.40 5.28 -7.52
N GLU A 22 7.49 5.11 -8.28
CA GLU A 22 7.95 3.84 -8.84
C GLU A 22 9.10 3.24 -8.02
N GLU A 23 9.40 3.81 -6.86
CA GLU A 23 10.47 3.31 -6.00
C GLU A 23 10.03 2.01 -5.31
N GLY A 24 10.88 0.99 -5.39
CA GLY A 24 10.65 -0.31 -4.75
C GLY A 24 10.70 -0.20 -3.23
N ILE A 25 9.56 -0.43 -2.58
CA ILE A 25 9.35 -0.34 -1.14
C ILE A 25 9.95 -1.58 -0.45
N PHE A 26 9.70 -2.77 -1.01
CA PHE A 26 10.21 -4.04 -0.49
C PHE A 26 11.51 -4.41 -1.18
N THR A 27 11.54 -4.35 -2.51
CA THR A 27 12.74 -4.68 -3.29
C THR A 27 13.89 -3.70 -3.01
N GLY A 28 13.56 -2.42 -2.78
CA GLY A 28 14.50 -1.39 -2.35
C GLY A 28 14.79 -1.39 -0.84
N LYS A 29 14.21 -2.30 -0.06
CA LYS A 29 14.36 -2.43 1.40
C LYS A 29 14.02 -1.15 2.18
N LEU A 30 13.06 -0.38 1.69
CA LEU A 30 12.49 0.75 2.43
C LEU A 30 11.76 0.25 3.69
N LEU A 31 11.00 -0.83 3.53
CA LEU A 31 10.33 -1.53 4.62
C LEU A 31 10.90 -2.93 4.78
N ASP A 32 11.02 -3.37 6.02
CA ASP A 32 11.25 -4.77 6.35
C ASP A 32 9.92 -5.55 6.39
N SER A 33 10.00 -6.86 6.66
CA SER A 33 8.84 -7.74 6.71
C SER A 33 7.79 -7.31 7.75
N PHE A 34 8.19 -6.65 8.84
CA PHE A 34 7.24 -6.14 9.85
C PHE A 34 6.60 -4.83 9.40
N GLY A 35 7.38 -3.94 8.79
CA GLY A 35 6.90 -2.71 8.17
C GLY A 35 5.85 -2.97 7.09
N VAL A 36 5.94 -4.08 6.36
CA VAL A 36 4.91 -4.49 5.39
C VAL A 36 3.57 -4.75 6.08
N LEU A 37 3.58 -5.45 7.22
CA LEU A 37 2.34 -5.75 7.95
C LEU A 37 1.70 -4.49 8.52
N GLU A 38 2.52 -3.54 9.01
CA GLU A 38 2.03 -2.24 9.46
C GLU A 38 1.48 -1.40 8.30
N LEU A 39 2.11 -1.45 7.13
CA LEU A 39 1.61 -0.80 5.92
C LEU A 39 0.24 -1.39 5.54
N ILE A 40 0.12 -2.73 5.52
CA ILE A 40 -1.15 -3.39 5.21
C ILE A 40 -2.24 -2.96 6.19
N SER A 41 -1.99 -3.06 7.49
CA SER A 41 -2.95 -2.63 8.52
C SER A 41 -3.36 -1.17 8.35
N PHE A 42 -2.40 -0.28 8.06
CA PHE A 42 -2.68 1.13 7.79
C PHE A 42 -3.58 1.31 6.56
N LEU A 43 -3.33 0.59 5.47
CA LEU A 43 -4.13 0.68 4.26
C LEU A 43 -5.56 0.18 4.47
N GLU A 44 -5.72 -0.91 5.22
CA GLU A 44 -7.02 -1.48 5.56
C GLU A 44 -7.85 -0.50 6.39
N ASP A 45 -7.26 0.09 7.43
CA ASP A 45 -7.92 1.04 8.32
C ASP A 45 -8.26 2.37 7.61
N GLU A 46 -7.32 2.93 6.84
CA GLU A 46 -7.50 4.25 6.19
C GLU A 46 -8.46 4.20 4.99
N PHE A 47 -8.45 3.10 4.23
CA PHE A 47 -9.23 3.00 2.99
C PHE A 47 -10.46 2.08 3.10
N GLY A 48 -10.63 1.39 4.24
CA GLY A 48 -11.73 0.44 4.47
C GLY A 48 -11.68 -0.74 3.51
N ILE A 49 -10.48 -1.27 3.26
CA ILE A 49 -10.24 -2.43 2.38
C ILE A 49 -9.71 -3.61 3.21
N GLU A 50 -9.66 -4.79 2.61
CA GLU A 50 -9.03 -5.98 3.19
C GLU A 50 -7.99 -6.50 2.19
N ILE A 51 -6.75 -6.68 2.64
CA ILE A 51 -5.63 -7.12 1.79
C ILE A 51 -5.22 -8.53 2.23
N ASP A 52 -5.64 -9.52 1.46
CA ASP A 52 -5.24 -10.91 1.65
C ASP A 52 -3.89 -11.18 0.96
N THR A 53 -2.80 -11.20 1.74
CA THR A 53 -1.43 -11.49 1.24
C THR A 53 -1.25 -12.93 0.74
N THR A 54 -2.24 -13.82 0.91
CA THR A 54 -2.22 -15.16 0.30
C THR A 54 -2.74 -15.14 -1.14
N ARG A 55 -3.47 -14.07 -1.51
CA ARG A 55 -4.06 -13.87 -2.84
C ARG A 55 -3.34 -12.81 -3.67
N HIS A 56 -2.63 -11.91 -3.01
CA HIS A 56 -1.89 -10.83 -3.62
C HIS A 56 -0.39 -11.06 -3.50
N GLU A 57 0.32 -10.91 -4.62
CA GLU A 57 1.78 -10.96 -4.58
C GLU A 57 2.34 -9.63 -4.08
N LEU A 58 3.39 -9.68 -3.24
CA LEU A 58 4.10 -8.49 -2.74
C LEU A 58 4.58 -7.57 -3.87
N SER A 59 4.83 -8.13 -5.06
CA SER A 59 5.19 -7.40 -6.27
C SER A 59 4.11 -6.44 -6.76
N GLU A 60 2.82 -6.73 -6.51
CA GLU A 60 1.69 -5.89 -6.92
C GLU A 60 1.62 -4.57 -6.12
N PHE A 61 2.27 -4.51 -4.96
CA PHE A 61 2.26 -3.35 -4.07
C PHE A 61 3.67 -2.94 -3.60
N ASP A 62 4.69 -3.28 -4.40
CA ASP A 62 6.09 -2.88 -4.16
C ASP A 62 6.33 -1.40 -4.46
N THR A 63 5.39 -0.68 -5.07
CA THR A 63 5.51 0.75 -5.35
C THR A 63 4.27 1.50 -4.87
N ILE A 64 4.39 2.81 -4.68
CA ILE A 64 3.24 3.66 -4.33
C ILE A 64 2.15 3.52 -5.39
N ASP A 65 2.52 3.50 -6.67
CA ASP A 65 1.56 3.36 -7.75
C ASP A 65 0.88 1.98 -7.77
N GLY A 66 1.63 0.92 -7.46
CA GLY A 66 1.08 -0.43 -7.27
C GLY A 66 0.07 -0.49 -6.13
N ILE A 67 0.42 0.07 -4.97
CA ILE A 67 -0.46 0.18 -3.81
C ILE A 67 -1.75 0.94 -4.17
N VAL A 68 -1.63 2.09 -4.84
CA VAL A 68 -2.79 2.90 -5.25
C VAL A 68 -3.68 2.13 -6.23
N ALA A 69 -3.09 1.39 -7.16
CA ALA A 69 -3.84 0.54 -8.08
C ALA A 69 -4.60 -0.57 -7.33
N LEU A 70 -3.96 -1.22 -6.35
CA LEU A 70 -4.58 -2.25 -5.51
C LEU A 70 -5.76 -1.70 -4.71
N ILE A 71 -5.59 -0.56 -4.04
CA ILE A 71 -6.67 0.12 -3.29
C ILE A 71 -7.87 0.39 -4.19
N LYS A 72 -7.63 0.94 -5.39
CA LYS A 72 -8.70 1.27 -6.34
C LYS A 72 -9.46 0.02 -6.80
N LYS A 73 -8.75 -1.08 -7.04
CA LYS A 73 -9.32 -2.38 -7.41
C LYS A 73 -10.21 -2.91 -6.28
N LEU A 74 -9.67 -3.04 -5.07
CA LEU A 74 -10.40 -3.57 -3.92
C LEU A 74 -11.65 -2.74 -3.58
N ARG A 75 -11.55 -1.41 -3.63
CA ARG A 75 -12.72 -0.52 -3.43
C ARG A 75 -13.76 -0.66 -4.53
N ALA A 76 -13.36 -0.97 -5.77
CA ALA A 76 -14.31 -1.23 -6.85
C ALA A 76 -15.04 -2.55 -6.64
N ASP A 77 -14.33 -3.59 -6.23
CA ASP A 77 -14.90 -4.91 -5.96
C ASP A 77 -15.90 -4.85 -4.79
N LEU A 78 -15.56 -4.15 -3.71
CA LEU A 78 -16.48 -3.94 -2.57
C LEU A 78 -17.81 -3.28 -2.98
N ARG A 79 -17.77 -2.31 -3.90
CA ARG A 79 -18.99 -1.67 -4.42
C ARG A 79 -19.85 -2.63 -5.24
N ASN A 80 -19.24 -3.56 -5.97
CA ASN A 80 -19.96 -4.51 -6.81
C ASN A 80 -20.60 -5.65 -6.00
N VAL A 81 -20.10 -5.94 -4.80
CA VAL A 81 -20.66 -6.96 -3.90
C VAL A 81 -21.86 -6.44 -3.09
N GLN A 82 -21.94 -5.12 -2.90
CA GLN A 82 -22.99 -4.47 -2.11
C GLN A 82 -24.12 -3.83 -2.96
N ALA A 83 -24.04 -3.94 -4.29
CA ALA A 83 -25.03 -3.44 -5.25
C ALA A 83 -25.98 -4.55 -5.70
#